data_AF-A0A8T7H678-F1
#
_entry.id   AF-A0A8T7H678-F1
#
_cell.length_a   1.000
_cell.length_b   1.000
_cell.length_c   1.000
_cell.angle_alpha   90.00
_cell.angle_beta   90.00
_cell.angle_gamma   90.00
#
_symmetry.space_group_name_H-M   'P 1'
#
loop_
_entity.id
_entity.type
_entity.pdbx_description
1 polymer ?
#
loop_
_entity_poly.entity_id
_entity_poly.type
_entity_poly.pdbx_seq_one_letter_code
_entity_poly.pdbx_strand_id
1 'polypeptide(L)'
;MARRITIPVRSFGSEVPVPTVPELAEWLKGMRGEEADLTTYRLARSLDAQEGVTIPAAGGVFYGDRWREAFQGMADGVLVNEPGIDPTAVVTDARYIQARRKGAWFSLPAPHMLGFHDAYIGDAEEFAETIATGYARLAREMRDVGVRGHVLIADLADEIELEILAGRKIVFFPRNPETFDLELLLEYQGDLILPAGELGRAPDLMEQFRVRRLILLAPEAGDLAAAAAFVDPDMLEAGGYCKDGCPDYWKGLVDRAFISR
;
A
#
# COMPACT_ATOMS: atom_id res chain seq x y z
N MET A 1 -0.91 21.03 31.11
CA MET A 1 -1.35 20.15 29.99
C MET A 1 -0.38 18.99 29.90
N ALA A 2 -0.88 17.75 29.91
CA ALA A 2 -0.04 16.56 29.72
C ALA A 2 0.71 16.66 28.39
N ARG A 3 1.97 16.23 28.34
CA ARG A 3 2.82 16.41 27.15
C ARG A 3 2.47 15.30 26.17
N ARG A 4 1.95 15.64 25.00
CA ARG A 4 1.59 14.65 23.97
C ARG A 4 2.75 14.44 23.00
N ILE A 5 3.04 13.19 22.68
CA ILE A 5 3.88 12.83 21.54
C ILE A 5 2.97 12.35 20.44
N THR A 6 2.93 13.08 19.33
CA THR A 6 2.21 12.67 18.13
C THR A 6 2.95 11.54 17.44
N ILE A 7 2.25 10.45 17.14
CA ILE A 7 2.78 9.32 16.38
C ILE A 7 2.35 9.49 14.91
N PRO A 8 3.27 9.35 13.94
CA PRO A 8 2.91 9.43 12.52
C PRO A 8 1.86 8.39 12.14
N VAL A 9 0.86 8.81 11.38
CA VAL A 9 -0.14 7.88 10.81
C VAL A 9 0.27 7.51 9.39
N ARG A 10 0.34 6.20 9.11
CA ARG A 10 0.59 5.64 7.77
C ARG A 10 -0.66 4.97 7.24
N SER A 11 -0.99 5.28 5.99
CA SER A 11 -1.99 4.53 5.24
C SER A 11 -1.34 3.43 4.41
N PHE A 12 -1.94 2.25 4.45
CA PHE A 12 -1.68 1.14 3.56
C PHE A 12 -2.71 1.05 2.43
N GLY A 13 -3.57 2.06 2.26
CA GLY A 13 -4.60 2.11 1.22
C GLY A 13 -6.02 2.09 1.78
N SER A 14 -6.99 2.16 0.87
CA SER A 14 -8.42 2.11 1.21
C SER A 14 -9.19 1.43 0.09
N GLU A 15 -10.09 0.51 0.44
CA GLU A 15 -11.04 -0.04 -0.51
C GLU A 15 -12.18 0.95 -0.74
N VAL A 16 -12.26 1.45 -1.97
CA VAL A 16 -13.33 2.37 -2.37
C VAL A 16 -14.34 1.57 -3.21
N PRO A 17 -15.63 1.54 -2.84
CA PRO A 17 -16.64 0.86 -3.64
C PRO A 17 -16.81 1.54 -5.00
N VAL A 18 -17.42 0.81 -5.95
CA VAL A 18 -17.81 1.41 -7.23
C VAL A 18 -18.87 2.49 -6.96
N PRO A 19 -18.70 3.72 -7.47
CA PRO A 19 -19.65 4.79 -7.21
C PRO A 19 -21.00 4.51 -7.87
N THR A 20 -22.05 5.08 -7.27
CA THR A 20 -23.34 5.21 -7.93
C THR A 20 -23.28 6.25 -9.06
N VAL A 21 -24.20 6.16 -10.02
CA VAL A 21 -24.29 7.12 -11.13
C VAL A 21 -24.41 8.58 -10.63
N PRO A 22 -25.23 8.91 -9.61
CA PRO A 22 -25.29 10.28 -9.08
C PRO A 22 -23.97 10.78 -8.50
N GLU A 23 -23.23 9.94 -7.76
CA GLU A 23 -21.94 10.30 -7.18
C GLU A 23 -20.90 10.57 -8.27
N LEU A 24 -20.87 9.72 -9.31
CA LEU A 24 -19.97 9.91 -10.44
C LEU A 24 -20.33 11.17 -11.23
N ALA A 25 -21.62 11.41 -11.50
CA ALA A 25 -22.08 12.59 -12.21
C ALA A 25 -21.73 13.88 -11.46
N GLU A 26 -21.83 13.89 -10.14
CA GLU A 26 -21.43 15.03 -9.32
C GLU A 26 -19.91 15.25 -9.38
N TRP A 27 -19.12 14.18 -9.24
CA TRP A 27 -17.66 14.29 -9.33
C TRP A 27 -17.18 14.79 -10.70
N LEU A 28 -17.78 14.31 -11.78
CA LEU A 28 -17.44 14.72 -13.15
C LEU A 28 -17.67 16.22 -13.41
N LYS A 29 -18.58 16.89 -12.67
CA LYS A 29 -18.76 18.35 -12.78
C LYS A 29 -17.48 19.13 -12.43
N GLY A 30 -16.64 18.56 -11.57
CA GLY A 30 -15.34 19.12 -11.18
C GLY A 30 -14.20 18.78 -12.12
N MET A 31 -14.36 17.80 -13.02
CA MET A 31 -13.31 17.22 -13.87
C MET A 31 -13.25 17.89 -15.25
N ARG A 32 -13.05 19.22 -15.29
CA ARG A 32 -13.02 19.96 -16.57
C ARG A 32 -11.65 19.83 -17.26
N GLY A 33 -11.62 19.12 -18.38
CA GLY A 33 -10.43 18.99 -19.24
C GLY A 33 -9.41 17.95 -18.75
N GLU A 34 -9.76 17.16 -17.74
CA GLU A 34 -8.98 16.00 -17.28
C GLU A 34 -9.65 14.73 -17.80
N GLU A 35 -8.88 13.84 -18.44
CA GLU A 35 -9.33 12.49 -18.74
C GLU A 35 -9.34 11.68 -17.44
N ALA A 36 -10.47 11.03 -17.16
CA ALA A 36 -10.64 10.28 -15.93
C ALA A 36 -11.64 9.15 -16.11
N ASP A 37 -11.33 8.03 -15.49
CA ASP A 37 -12.18 6.84 -15.46
C ASP A 37 -12.58 6.47 -14.02
N LEU A 38 -13.23 5.33 -13.87
CA LEU A 38 -13.66 4.82 -12.57
C LEU A 38 -12.47 4.53 -11.64
N THR A 39 -11.32 4.14 -12.18
CA THR A 39 -10.12 3.91 -11.39
C THR A 39 -9.57 5.24 -10.87
N THR A 40 -9.49 6.26 -11.72
CA THR A 40 -9.09 7.62 -11.32
C THR A 40 -10.02 8.18 -10.24
N TYR A 41 -11.34 7.95 -10.34
CA TYR A 41 -12.31 8.29 -9.30
C TYR A 41 -11.97 7.62 -7.96
N ARG A 42 -11.79 6.30 -7.98
CA ARG A 42 -11.55 5.50 -6.76
C ARG A 42 -10.21 5.87 -6.11
N LEU A 43 -9.18 6.15 -6.92
CA LEU A 43 -7.90 6.69 -6.43
C LEU A 43 -8.10 8.03 -5.72
N ALA A 44 -8.81 8.98 -6.32
CA ALA A 44 -9.09 10.28 -5.70
C ALA A 44 -9.81 10.11 -4.35
N ARG A 45 -10.91 9.34 -4.33
CA ARG A 45 -11.70 9.10 -3.12
C ARG A 45 -10.91 8.41 -2.01
N SER A 46 -10.06 7.45 -2.36
CA SER A 46 -9.22 6.75 -1.38
C SER A 46 -8.28 7.72 -0.66
N LEU A 47 -7.77 8.73 -1.38
CA LEU A 47 -6.84 9.72 -0.86
C LEU A 47 -7.55 10.84 -0.09
N ASP A 48 -8.68 11.31 -0.59
CA ASP A 48 -9.46 12.40 0.01
C ASP A 48 -9.95 12.04 1.41
N ALA A 49 -10.25 10.75 1.65
CA ALA A 49 -10.67 10.25 2.97
C ALA A 49 -9.57 10.32 4.04
N GLN A 50 -8.30 10.52 3.66
CA GLN A 50 -7.13 10.42 4.55
C GLN A 50 -6.69 11.78 5.11
N GLU A 51 -7.64 12.62 5.52
CA GLU A 51 -7.34 13.92 6.15
C GLU A 51 -6.49 13.71 7.42
N GLY A 52 -5.45 14.52 7.62
CA GLY A 52 -4.55 14.42 8.79
C GLY A 52 -3.55 13.26 8.77
N VAL A 53 -3.70 12.26 7.88
CA VAL A 53 -2.75 11.14 7.75
C VAL A 53 -1.35 11.65 7.33
N THR A 54 -0.32 11.23 8.06
CA THR A 54 1.06 11.72 7.85
C THR A 54 1.70 11.14 6.58
N ILE A 55 1.46 9.85 6.31
CA ILE A 55 1.98 9.12 5.15
C ILE A 55 0.77 8.55 4.40
N PRO A 56 0.12 9.34 3.53
CA PRO A 56 -1.07 8.92 2.82
C PRO A 56 -0.74 7.99 1.65
N ALA A 57 -1.67 7.09 1.32
CA ALA A 57 -1.54 6.17 0.19
C ALA A 57 -2.85 6.11 -0.61
N ALA A 58 -2.82 6.48 -1.89
CA ALA A 58 -3.96 6.36 -2.79
C ALA A 58 -4.03 4.94 -3.37
N GLY A 59 -5.23 4.38 -3.48
CA GLY A 59 -5.45 3.04 -4.02
C GLY A 59 -5.75 1.98 -2.96
N GLY A 60 -5.75 0.75 -3.41
CA GLY A 60 -6.17 -0.45 -2.72
C GLY A 60 -6.10 -1.65 -3.67
N VAL A 61 -6.70 -2.77 -3.30
CA VAL A 61 -6.74 -3.99 -4.14
C VAL A 61 -7.35 -3.69 -5.50
N PHE A 62 -8.34 -2.79 -5.55
CA PHE A 62 -8.97 -2.40 -6.80
C PHE A 62 -8.05 -1.78 -7.84
N TYR A 63 -6.89 -1.26 -7.45
CA TYR A 63 -5.94 -0.68 -8.39
C TYR A 63 -5.24 -1.76 -9.23
N GLY A 64 -5.41 -3.05 -8.87
CA GLY A 64 -4.91 -4.19 -9.64
C GLY A 64 -5.38 -4.23 -11.08
N ASP A 65 -6.61 -3.76 -11.38
CA ASP A 65 -7.15 -3.73 -12.75
C ASP A 65 -6.25 -2.88 -13.67
N ARG A 66 -5.88 -1.68 -13.21
CA ARG A 66 -4.96 -0.79 -13.92
C ARG A 66 -3.58 -1.43 -14.09
N TRP A 67 -3.10 -2.13 -13.08
CA TRP A 67 -1.81 -2.79 -13.15
C TRP A 67 -1.84 -3.94 -14.15
N ARG A 68 -2.90 -4.73 -14.20
CA ARG A 68 -3.07 -5.77 -15.23
C ARG A 68 -3.04 -5.20 -16.65
N GLU A 69 -3.75 -4.10 -16.88
CA GLU A 69 -3.77 -3.41 -18.19
C GLU A 69 -2.38 -2.90 -18.62
N ALA A 70 -1.50 -2.60 -17.66
CA ALA A 70 -0.16 -2.12 -17.94
C ALA A 70 0.80 -3.23 -18.41
N PHE A 71 0.49 -4.51 -18.19
CA PHE A 71 1.33 -5.62 -18.68
C PHE A 71 0.95 -6.00 -20.12
N GLN A 72 1.97 -6.04 -20.99
CA GLN A 72 1.84 -6.40 -22.39
C GLN A 72 2.19 -7.88 -22.62
N GLY A 73 1.78 -8.42 -23.76
CA GLY A 73 1.94 -9.85 -24.08
C GLY A 73 0.89 -10.75 -23.40
N MET A 74 -0.08 -10.14 -22.71
CA MET A 74 -1.14 -10.82 -21.97
C MET A 74 -2.41 -11.00 -22.83
N ALA A 75 -3.02 -12.17 -22.75
CA ALA A 75 -4.39 -12.45 -23.20
C ALA A 75 -5.20 -12.99 -22.02
N ASP A 76 -6.20 -12.23 -21.56
CA ASP A 76 -7.06 -12.58 -20.42
C ASP A 76 -6.27 -13.01 -19.15
N GLY A 77 -5.16 -12.33 -18.87
CA GLY A 77 -4.28 -12.61 -17.72
C GLY A 77 -3.24 -13.72 -17.96
N VAL A 78 -3.21 -14.32 -19.15
CA VAL A 78 -2.22 -15.34 -19.53
C VAL A 78 -1.14 -14.72 -20.40
N LEU A 79 0.12 -14.88 -20.05
CA LEU A 79 1.27 -14.46 -20.86
C LEU A 79 1.42 -15.41 -22.05
N VAL A 80 1.18 -14.90 -23.26
CA VAL A 80 1.18 -15.68 -24.51
C VAL A 80 2.19 -15.17 -25.53
N ASN A 81 2.89 -14.08 -25.23
CA ASN A 81 3.88 -13.45 -26.08
C ASN A 81 4.96 -12.75 -25.23
N GLU A 82 5.93 -12.12 -25.89
CA GLU A 82 7.02 -11.39 -25.22
C GLU A 82 6.47 -10.42 -24.15
N PRO A 83 6.92 -10.56 -22.88
CA PRO A 83 6.46 -9.74 -21.77
C PRO A 83 6.95 -8.30 -21.94
N GLY A 84 6.06 -7.36 -21.69
CA GLY A 84 6.36 -5.93 -21.73
C GLY A 84 5.51 -5.14 -20.75
N ILE A 85 5.74 -3.83 -20.68
CA ILE A 85 4.93 -2.91 -19.88
C ILE A 85 4.58 -1.65 -20.66
N ASP A 86 3.38 -1.12 -20.44
CA ASP A 86 2.98 0.23 -20.84
C ASP A 86 2.70 1.07 -19.58
N PRO A 87 3.59 2.01 -19.22
CA PRO A 87 3.43 2.82 -18.02
C PRO A 87 2.43 3.98 -18.19
N THR A 88 1.89 4.22 -19.39
CA THR A 88 1.19 5.47 -19.74
C THR A 88 0.03 5.79 -18.78
N ALA A 89 -0.83 4.81 -18.49
CA ALA A 89 -2.00 5.00 -17.64
C ALA A 89 -1.62 5.17 -16.16
N VAL A 90 -0.70 4.33 -15.64
CA VAL A 90 -0.25 4.43 -14.24
C VAL A 90 0.52 5.73 -13.98
N VAL A 91 1.29 6.23 -14.95
CA VAL A 91 1.97 7.53 -14.88
C VAL A 91 0.95 8.68 -14.89
N THR A 92 -0.12 8.55 -15.65
CA THR A 92 -1.20 9.55 -15.67
C THR A 92 -1.92 9.61 -14.32
N ASP A 93 -2.26 8.46 -13.73
CA ASP A 93 -2.81 8.37 -12.38
C ASP A 93 -1.84 8.96 -11.33
N ALA A 94 -0.55 8.66 -11.45
CA ALA A 94 0.49 9.19 -10.56
C ALA A 94 0.55 10.72 -10.60
N ARG A 95 0.53 11.34 -11.78
CA ARG A 95 0.49 12.81 -11.94
C ARG A 95 -0.78 13.39 -11.33
N TYR A 96 -1.92 12.75 -11.59
CA TYR A 96 -3.22 13.17 -11.10
C TYR A 96 -3.28 13.19 -9.55
N ILE A 97 -2.75 12.15 -8.90
CA ILE A 97 -2.66 12.07 -7.43
C ILE A 97 -1.63 13.04 -6.88
N GLN A 98 -0.48 13.17 -7.52
CA GLN A 98 0.58 14.08 -7.07
C GLN A 98 0.15 15.55 -7.12
N ALA A 99 -0.70 15.92 -8.10
CA ALA A 99 -1.29 17.25 -8.17
C ALA A 99 -2.24 17.55 -6.98
N ARG A 100 -2.87 16.52 -6.41
CA ARG A 100 -3.81 16.63 -5.29
C ARG A 100 -3.12 16.61 -3.94
N ARG A 101 -2.17 15.68 -3.74
CA ARG A 101 -1.43 15.57 -2.48
C ARG A 101 0.00 15.14 -2.72
N LYS A 102 0.92 16.10 -2.55
CA LYS A 102 2.35 15.84 -2.71
C LYS A 102 2.84 14.78 -1.73
N GLY A 103 3.67 13.87 -2.23
CA GLY A 103 4.34 12.87 -1.40
C GLY A 103 3.43 11.73 -0.96
N ALA A 104 2.27 11.57 -1.61
CA ALA A 104 1.44 10.39 -1.46
C ALA A 104 2.15 9.13 -2.00
N TRP A 105 1.83 8.02 -1.36
CA TRP A 105 2.17 6.68 -1.82
C TRP A 105 1.02 6.14 -2.68
N PHE A 106 1.28 5.03 -3.36
CA PHE A 106 0.23 4.25 -4.01
C PHE A 106 0.09 2.89 -3.33
N SER A 107 -1.14 2.45 -3.14
CA SER A 107 -1.47 1.11 -2.64
C SER A 107 -2.13 0.30 -3.74
N LEU A 108 -1.72 -0.96 -3.84
CA LEU A 108 -2.02 -1.85 -4.94
C LEU A 108 -1.79 -3.31 -4.52
N PRO A 109 -2.42 -4.28 -5.19
CA PRO A 109 -2.12 -5.69 -4.95
C PRO A 109 -0.70 -6.07 -5.35
N ALA A 110 -0.09 -6.97 -4.58
CA ALA A 110 1.16 -7.65 -4.91
C ALA A 110 0.98 -8.53 -6.18
N PRO A 111 2.08 -8.85 -6.91
CA PRO A 111 1.98 -9.54 -8.20
C PRO A 111 1.15 -10.83 -8.21
N HIS A 112 1.28 -11.70 -7.20
CA HIS A 112 0.56 -12.97 -7.07
C HIS A 112 -0.96 -12.78 -7.01
N MET A 113 -1.41 -11.61 -6.54
CA MET A 113 -2.82 -11.27 -6.46
C MET A 113 -3.41 -10.79 -7.80
N LEU A 114 -2.58 -10.54 -8.83
CA LEU A 114 -3.10 -10.16 -10.15
C LEU A 114 -3.69 -11.33 -10.91
N GLY A 115 -3.40 -12.58 -10.52
CA GLY A 115 -3.90 -13.76 -11.23
C GLY A 115 -3.28 -13.92 -12.62
N PHE A 116 -2.02 -13.53 -12.77
CA PHE A 116 -1.29 -13.82 -14.01
C PHE A 116 -0.90 -15.30 -14.10
N HIS A 117 -0.88 -15.81 -15.32
CA HIS A 117 -0.51 -17.18 -15.62
C HIS A 117 0.48 -17.22 -16.79
N ASP A 118 1.33 -18.24 -16.79
CA ASP A 118 2.33 -18.41 -17.84
C ASP A 118 1.88 -19.43 -18.91
N ALA A 119 2.01 -19.05 -20.17
CA ALA A 119 1.93 -19.94 -21.33
C ALA A 119 3.01 -19.64 -22.38
N TYR A 120 4.03 -18.83 -22.02
CA TYR A 120 5.06 -18.35 -22.94
C TYR A 120 6.48 -18.69 -22.45
N ILE A 121 6.79 -18.42 -21.19
CA ILE A 121 8.15 -18.60 -20.62
C ILE A 121 8.43 -20.09 -20.38
N GLY A 122 7.46 -20.80 -19.80
CA GLY A 122 7.53 -22.23 -19.51
C GLY A 122 8.28 -22.58 -18.22
N ASP A 123 8.84 -21.59 -17.53
CA ASP A 123 9.50 -21.71 -16.23
C ASP A 123 8.84 -20.78 -15.20
N ALA A 124 8.45 -21.35 -14.07
CA ALA A 124 7.64 -20.65 -13.08
C ALA A 124 8.43 -19.57 -12.31
N GLU A 125 9.72 -19.81 -12.07
CA GLU A 125 10.60 -18.87 -11.38
C GLU A 125 10.92 -17.69 -12.30
N GLU A 126 11.35 -17.97 -13.54
CA GLU A 126 11.60 -16.94 -14.56
C GLU A 126 10.34 -16.10 -14.84
N PHE A 127 9.15 -16.73 -14.84
CA PHE A 127 7.89 -16.01 -14.96
C PHE A 127 7.63 -15.08 -13.77
N ALA A 128 7.74 -15.57 -12.54
CA ALA A 128 7.55 -14.75 -11.34
C ALA A 128 8.54 -13.58 -11.30
N GLU A 129 9.82 -13.82 -11.59
CA GLU A 129 10.85 -12.79 -11.69
C GLU A 129 10.55 -11.75 -12.77
N THR A 130 10.03 -12.20 -13.92
CA THR A 130 9.64 -11.32 -15.03
C THR A 130 8.51 -10.38 -14.62
N ILE A 131 7.46 -10.91 -13.98
CA ILE A 131 6.34 -10.09 -13.50
C ILE A 131 6.81 -9.12 -12.42
N ALA A 132 7.58 -9.58 -11.43
CA ALA A 132 8.11 -8.73 -10.37
C ALA A 132 9.03 -7.63 -10.92
N THR A 133 9.86 -7.93 -11.92
CA THR A 133 10.69 -6.93 -12.60
C THR A 133 9.85 -5.90 -13.35
N GLY A 134 8.78 -6.32 -14.03
CA GLY A 134 7.80 -5.41 -14.65
C GLY A 134 7.17 -4.49 -13.62
N TYR A 135 6.80 -5.03 -12.45
CA TYR A 135 6.28 -4.27 -11.33
C TYR A 135 7.26 -3.19 -10.83
N ALA A 136 8.52 -3.57 -10.63
CA ALA A 136 9.58 -2.66 -10.18
C ALA A 136 9.78 -1.49 -11.16
N ARG A 137 9.68 -1.77 -12.46
CA ARG A 137 9.76 -0.77 -13.54
C ARG A 137 8.55 0.15 -13.55
N LEU A 138 7.31 -0.36 -13.54
CA LEU A 138 6.10 0.47 -13.43
C LEU A 138 6.12 1.38 -12.20
N ALA A 139 6.49 0.83 -11.04
CA ALA A 139 6.63 1.60 -9.81
C ALA A 139 7.71 2.68 -9.96
N ARG A 140 8.78 2.45 -10.73
CA ARG A 140 9.81 3.46 -11.00
C ARG A 140 9.27 4.61 -11.85
N GLU A 141 8.57 4.30 -12.94
CA GLU A 141 7.95 5.31 -13.81
C GLU A 141 7.01 6.24 -13.01
N MET A 142 6.22 5.69 -12.09
CA MET A 142 5.39 6.48 -11.18
C MET A 142 6.21 7.37 -10.22
N ARG A 143 7.35 6.87 -9.71
CA ARG A 143 8.24 7.67 -8.84
C ARG A 143 8.92 8.80 -9.59
N ASP A 144 9.25 8.59 -10.86
CA ASP A 144 9.91 9.59 -11.70
C ASP A 144 9.00 10.81 -11.94
N VAL A 145 7.67 10.65 -11.80
CA VAL A 145 6.69 11.76 -11.79
C VAL A 145 6.28 12.24 -10.39
N GLY A 146 6.92 11.75 -9.33
CA GLY A 146 6.84 12.32 -7.98
C GLY A 146 6.13 11.46 -6.93
N VAL A 147 5.72 10.23 -7.24
CA VAL A 147 5.20 9.29 -6.23
C VAL A 147 6.27 8.98 -5.19
N ARG A 148 5.89 9.00 -3.91
CA ARG A 148 6.88 8.85 -2.82
C ARG A 148 7.35 7.41 -2.62
N GLY A 149 6.46 6.46 -2.85
CA GLY A 149 6.65 5.02 -2.66
C GLY A 149 5.36 4.23 -2.93
N HIS A 150 5.43 2.92 -2.78
CA HIS A 150 4.33 1.99 -3.06
C HIS A 150 4.09 1.05 -1.87
N VAL A 151 2.84 0.63 -1.69
CA VAL A 151 2.38 -0.35 -0.72
C VAL A 151 1.83 -1.54 -1.49
N LEU A 152 2.50 -2.69 -1.42
CA LEU A 152 2.01 -3.93 -2.02
C LEU A 152 1.16 -4.67 -0.99
N ILE A 153 -0.15 -4.65 -1.17
CA ILE A 153 -1.09 -5.45 -0.39
C ILE A 153 -0.88 -6.90 -0.78
N ALA A 154 -0.53 -7.75 0.17
CA ALA A 154 -0.17 -9.14 -0.08
C ALA A 154 -1.01 -10.08 0.79
N ASP A 155 -1.47 -11.18 0.20
CA ASP A 155 -2.17 -12.26 0.92
C ASP A 155 -1.21 -13.37 1.38
N LEU A 156 -0.03 -13.48 0.77
CA LEU A 156 1.07 -14.38 1.18
C LEU A 156 2.44 -13.69 1.05
N ALA A 157 3.45 -14.26 1.72
CA ALA A 157 4.84 -13.86 1.60
C ALA A 157 5.48 -14.66 0.45
N ASP A 158 5.51 -14.07 -0.75
CA ASP A 158 6.17 -14.69 -1.90
C ASP A 158 7.66 -14.30 -1.91
N GLU A 159 8.55 -15.28 -1.84
CA GLU A 159 9.99 -15.03 -1.72
C GLU A 159 10.56 -14.26 -2.92
N ILE A 160 10.16 -14.62 -4.14
CA ILE A 160 10.63 -13.97 -5.38
C ILE A 160 10.15 -12.51 -5.43
N GLU A 161 8.88 -12.28 -5.10
CA GLU A 161 8.36 -10.91 -5.03
C GLU A 161 9.07 -10.08 -3.97
N LEU A 162 9.30 -10.65 -2.78
CA LEU A 162 9.97 -9.97 -1.68
C LEU A 162 11.41 -9.62 -2.04
N GLU A 163 12.17 -10.58 -2.60
CA GLU A 163 13.55 -10.37 -3.03
C GLU A 163 13.67 -9.23 -4.06
N ILE A 164 12.78 -9.21 -5.05
CA ILE A 164 12.85 -8.26 -6.16
C ILE A 164 12.27 -6.88 -5.79
N LEU A 165 11.16 -6.86 -5.04
CA LEU A 165 10.38 -5.64 -4.84
C LEU A 165 10.59 -4.98 -3.48
N ALA A 166 10.87 -5.73 -2.42
CA ALA A 166 10.94 -5.14 -1.09
C ALA A 166 12.09 -4.13 -1.00
N GLY A 167 11.83 -2.97 -0.40
CA GLY A 167 12.89 -1.99 -0.24
C GLY A 167 12.43 -0.66 0.31
N ARG A 168 13.29 0.37 0.20
CA ARG A 168 13.01 1.69 0.79
C ARG A 168 11.77 2.38 0.19
N LYS A 169 11.39 2.02 -1.03
CA LYS A 169 10.35 2.69 -1.83
C LYS A 169 9.13 1.82 -2.10
N ILE A 170 9.14 0.58 -1.63
CA ILE A 170 8.07 -0.40 -1.78
C ILE A 170 8.00 -1.15 -0.46
N VAL A 171 6.85 -1.09 0.20
CA VAL A 171 6.58 -1.80 1.45
C VAL A 171 5.52 -2.85 1.17
N PHE A 172 5.71 -4.07 1.64
CA PHE A 172 4.66 -5.10 1.63
C PHE A 172 3.79 -4.92 2.87
N PHE A 173 2.48 -4.90 2.65
CA PHE A 173 1.46 -4.86 3.69
C PHE A 173 0.77 -6.22 3.77
N PRO A 174 0.93 -6.97 4.87
CA PRO A 174 0.27 -8.25 5.06
C PRO A 174 -1.23 -8.01 5.31
N ARG A 175 -2.08 -8.37 4.33
CA ARG A 175 -3.53 -8.14 4.41
C ARG A 175 -4.18 -8.96 5.52
N ASN A 176 -3.62 -10.14 5.81
CA ASN A 176 -4.05 -11.06 6.87
C ASN A 176 -2.85 -11.44 7.75
N PRO A 177 -2.42 -10.57 8.68
CA PRO A 177 -1.19 -10.77 9.46
C PRO A 177 -1.15 -12.08 10.25
N GLU A 178 -2.31 -12.61 10.67
CA GLU A 178 -2.43 -13.85 11.44
C GLU A 178 -1.93 -15.09 10.68
N THR A 179 -2.09 -15.09 9.35
CA THR A 179 -1.71 -16.22 8.48
C THR A 179 -0.52 -15.91 7.58
N PHE A 180 -0.04 -14.67 7.61
CA PHE A 180 1.06 -14.21 6.79
C PHE A 180 2.40 -14.64 7.41
N ASP A 181 3.34 -15.10 6.59
CA ASP A 181 4.69 -15.39 7.06
C ASP A 181 5.45 -14.07 7.30
N LEU A 182 5.32 -13.57 8.53
CA LEU A 182 5.98 -12.33 8.96
C LEU A 182 7.49 -12.49 9.08
N GLU A 183 7.98 -13.71 9.36
CA GLU A 183 9.43 -13.95 9.48
C GLU A 183 10.08 -13.81 8.11
N LEU A 184 9.53 -14.48 7.09
CA LEU A 184 10.00 -14.33 5.71
C LEU A 184 9.92 -12.88 5.23
N LEU A 185 8.84 -12.16 5.54
CA LEU A 185 8.75 -10.72 5.24
C LEU A 185 9.90 -9.91 5.84
N LEU A 186 10.26 -10.19 7.09
CA LEU A 186 11.27 -9.44 7.84
C LEU A 186 12.70 -9.74 7.39
N GLU A 187 12.94 -10.84 6.67
CA GLU A 187 14.22 -11.09 5.99
C GLU A 187 14.51 -10.04 4.91
N TYR A 188 13.46 -9.58 4.22
CA TYR A 188 13.57 -8.63 3.10
C TYR A 188 13.18 -7.18 3.46
N GLN A 189 12.36 -6.98 4.50
CA GLN A 189 11.82 -5.68 4.89
C GLN A 189 12.00 -5.39 6.38
N GLY A 190 12.58 -4.22 6.72
CA GLY A 190 12.75 -3.78 8.11
C GLY A 190 11.55 -3.07 8.75
N ASP A 191 10.36 -3.15 8.16
CA ASP A 191 9.13 -2.54 8.69
C ASP A 191 8.24 -3.67 9.24
N LEU A 192 8.15 -3.76 10.57
CA LEU A 192 7.33 -4.73 11.28
C LEU A 192 5.90 -4.20 11.40
N ILE A 193 4.97 -4.84 10.69
CA ILE A 193 3.56 -4.45 10.67
C ILE A 193 2.76 -5.48 11.46
N LEU A 194 2.12 -5.06 12.56
CA LEU A 194 1.40 -5.96 13.45
C LEU A 194 0.03 -5.41 13.84
N PRO A 195 -1.00 -6.25 13.99
CA PRO A 195 -2.20 -5.90 14.74
C PRO A 195 -1.84 -5.47 16.17
N ALA A 196 -2.55 -4.48 16.71
CA ALA A 196 -2.30 -4.02 18.08
C ALA A 196 -2.43 -5.16 19.13
N GLY A 197 -3.36 -6.09 18.92
CA GLY A 197 -3.52 -7.27 19.78
C GLY A 197 -2.34 -8.26 19.77
N GLU A 198 -1.43 -8.14 18.80
CA GLU A 198 -0.24 -8.98 18.65
C GLU A 198 1.06 -8.27 19.09
N LEU A 199 0.96 -7.10 19.73
CA LEU A 199 2.11 -6.33 20.20
C LEU A 199 3.10 -7.16 21.05
N GLY A 200 2.61 -8.18 21.76
CA GLY A 200 3.44 -9.09 22.55
C GLY A 200 4.48 -9.88 21.74
N ARG A 201 4.28 -10.07 20.43
CA ARG A 201 5.26 -10.72 19.53
C ARG A 201 6.38 -9.79 19.07
N ALA A 202 6.20 -8.48 19.23
CA ALA A 202 7.13 -7.50 18.67
C ALA A 202 8.56 -7.60 19.24
N PRO A 203 8.79 -7.73 20.57
CA PRO A 203 10.15 -7.83 21.11
C PRO A 203 10.94 -9.00 20.52
N ASP A 204 10.34 -10.18 20.45
CA ASP A 204 11.00 -11.39 19.93
C ASP A 204 11.35 -11.25 18.44
N LEU A 205 10.45 -10.69 17.64
CA LEU A 205 10.70 -10.41 16.22
C LEU A 205 11.76 -9.31 16.03
N MET A 206 11.78 -8.29 16.88
CA MET A 206 12.77 -7.21 16.84
C MET A 206 14.17 -7.67 17.30
N GLU A 207 14.25 -8.71 18.12
CA GLU A 207 15.53 -9.33 18.49
C GLU A 207 16.08 -10.20 17.36
N GLN A 208 15.20 -10.94 16.66
CA GLN A 208 15.59 -11.86 15.58
C GLN A 208 15.88 -11.14 14.26
N PHE A 209 15.12 -10.09 13.95
CA PHE A 209 15.18 -9.40 12.66
C PHE A 209 15.59 -7.94 12.82
N ARG A 210 16.17 -7.38 11.75
CA ARG A 210 16.58 -5.97 11.73
C ARG A 210 15.39 -5.03 11.51
N VAL A 211 14.56 -4.89 12.53
CA VAL A 211 13.40 -3.99 12.52
C VAL A 211 13.85 -2.55 12.71
N ARG A 212 13.44 -1.68 11.78
CA ARG A 212 13.68 -0.22 11.79
C ARG A 212 12.44 0.58 12.15
N ARG A 213 11.26 0.02 11.93
CA ARG A 213 9.95 0.61 12.20
C ARG A 213 9.02 -0.44 12.76
N LEU A 214 8.31 -0.11 13.84
CA LEU A 214 7.16 -0.88 14.32
C LEU A 214 5.89 -0.09 13.96
N ILE A 215 5.04 -0.71 13.15
CA ILE A 215 3.79 -0.12 12.65
C ILE A 215 2.63 -0.93 13.23
N LEU A 216 1.92 -0.37 14.21
CA LEU A 216 0.75 -1.00 14.78
C LEU A 216 -0.47 -0.69 13.93
N LEU A 217 -1.27 -1.71 13.60
CA LEU A 217 -2.48 -1.56 12.80
C LEU A 217 -3.67 -1.18 13.67
N ALA A 218 -4.31 -0.07 13.29
CA ALA A 218 -5.46 0.53 13.94
C ALA A 218 -5.37 0.67 15.48
N PRO A 219 -4.20 1.04 16.06
CA PRO A 219 -3.99 1.02 17.50
C PRO A 219 -4.86 2.04 18.23
N GLU A 220 -5.12 1.75 19.49
CA GLU A 220 -5.58 2.72 20.47
C GLU A 220 -4.39 3.44 21.12
N ALA A 221 -4.65 4.57 21.80
CA ALA A 221 -3.60 5.31 22.49
C ALA A 221 -2.88 4.47 23.57
N GLY A 222 -3.58 3.50 24.17
CA GLY A 222 -3.00 2.55 25.12
C GLY A 222 -1.98 1.60 24.48
N ASP A 223 -2.23 1.14 23.25
CA ASP A 223 -1.33 0.23 22.54
C ASP A 223 -0.03 0.94 22.15
N LEU A 224 -0.14 2.19 21.70
CA LEU A 224 1.02 3.04 21.39
C LEU A 224 1.86 3.31 22.65
N ALA A 225 1.21 3.53 23.80
CA ALA A 225 1.90 3.70 25.07
C ALA A 225 2.60 2.42 25.52
N ALA A 226 1.97 1.26 25.33
CA ALA A 226 2.56 -0.04 25.63
C ALA A 226 3.77 -0.34 24.73
N ALA A 227 3.68 -0.06 23.43
CA ALA A 227 4.80 -0.21 22.50
C ALA A 227 5.98 0.70 22.87
N ALA A 228 5.69 1.93 23.29
CA ALA A 228 6.71 2.89 23.72
C ALA A 228 7.44 2.52 25.02
N ALA A 229 7.02 1.45 25.71
CA ALA A 229 7.75 0.92 26.86
C ALA A 229 9.05 0.20 26.45
N PHE A 230 9.17 -0.24 25.20
CA PHE A 230 10.33 -0.98 24.69
C PHE A 230 10.81 -0.55 23.30
N VAL A 231 10.08 0.34 22.61
CA VAL A 231 10.47 0.93 21.32
C VAL A 231 10.51 2.45 21.44
N ASP A 232 11.51 3.09 20.85
CA ASP A 232 11.56 4.55 20.80
C ASP A 232 10.37 5.13 20.00
N PRO A 233 9.73 6.23 20.45
CA PRO A 233 8.58 6.80 19.76
C PRO A 233 8.83 7.23 18.31
N ASP A 234 10.09 7.46 17.92
CA ASP A 234 10.47 7.81 16.54
C ASP A 234 10.54 6.60 15.61
N MET A 235 10.57 5.37 16.14
CA MET A 235 10.45 4.11 15.41
C MET A 235 9.00 3.66 15.27
N LEU A 236 8.05 4.27 15.99
CA LEU A 236 6.63 3.92 15.97
C LEU A 236 5.87 4.65 14.85
N GLU A 237 4.94 3.94 14.21
CA GLU A 237 3.90 4.53 13.36
C GLU A 237 2.54 3.87 13.68
N ALA A 238 1.45 4.63 13.55
CA ALA A 238 0.10 4.10 13.59
C ALA A 238 -0.34 3.80 12.15
N GLY A 239 -0.42 2.52 11.81
CA GLY A 239 -0.83 2.03 10.49
C GLY A 239 -2.34 1.87 10.38
N GLY A 240 -2.87 2.04 9.17
CA GLY A 240 -4.26 1.73 8.86
C GLY A 240 -4.46 1.21 7.45
N TYR A 241 -5.54 0.48 7.26
CA TYR A 241 -6.03 0.05 5.95
C TYR A 241 -7.56 0.01 6.04
N CYS A 242 -8.21 0.91 5.30
CA CYS A 242 -9.65 1.05 5.36
C CYS A 242 -10.36 0.09 4.40
N LYS A 243 -11.35 -0.67 4.88
CA LYS A 243 -12.21 -1.51 4.03
C LYS A 243 -13.59 -0.88 3.76
N ASP A 244 -14.09 -0.06 4.68
CA ASP A 244 -15.36 0.65 4.61
C ASP A 244 -15.36 1.86 5.56
N GLY A 245 -16.26 2.83 5.36
CA GLY A 245 -16.42 3.99 6.26
C GLY A 245 -15.17 4.87 6.38
N CYS A 246 -14.37 4.98 5.31
CA CYS A 246 -13.00 5.48 5.39
C CYS A 246 -12.80 6.86 6.00
N PRO A 247 -13.62 7.89 5.74
CA PRO A 247 -13.42 9.20 6.35
C PRO A 247 -13.43 9.14 7.90
N ASP A 248 -14.39 8.43 8.48
CA ASP A 248 -14.50 8.29 9.94
C ASP A 248 -13.40 7.38 10.51
N TYR A 249 -13.04 6.31 9.77
CA TYR A 249 -11.93 5.43 10.13
C TYR A 249 -10.60 6.21 10.26
N TRP A 250 -10.24 7.00 9.24
CA TRP A 250 -8.99 7.75 9.23
C TRP A 250 -8.97 8.86 10.26
N LYS A 251 -10.07 9.60 10.40
CA LYS A 251 -10.21 10.63 11.43
C LYS A 251 -10.03 10.04 12.82
N GLY A 252 -10.72 8.94 13.11
CA GLY A 252 -10.60 8.25 14.39
C GLY A 252 -9.17 7.75 14.67
N LEU A 253 -8.46 7.27 13.65
CA LEU A 253 -7.07 6.83 13.78
C LEU A 253 -6.11 8.01 14.05
N VAL A 254 -6.28 9.12 13.34
CA VAL A 254 -5.50 10.35 13.55
C VAL A 254 -5.72 10.92 14.95
N ASP A 255 -6.98 10.96 15.41
CA ASP A 255 -7.33 11.53 16.71
C ASP A 255 -6.72 10.76 17.88
N ARG A 256 -6.45 9.46 17.71
CA ARG A 256 -5.86 8.58 18.74
C ARG A 256 -4.38 8.27 18.57
N ALA A 257 -3.74 8.74 17.50
CA ALA A 257 -2.32 8.50 17.20
C ALA A 257 -1.38 9.37 18.05
N PHE A 258 -1.43 9.23 19.37
CA PHE A 258 -0.55 9.94 20.29
C PHE A 258 -0.27 9.13 21.56
N ILE A 259 0.86 9.45 22.21
CA ILE A 259 1.21 8.96 23.53
C ILE A 259 1.07 10.11 24.53
N SER A 260 0.36 9.87 25.64
CA SER A 260 0.27 10.82 26.74
C SER A 260 1.48 10.64 27.68
N ARG A 261 2.18 11.73 27.99
CA ARG A 261 3.20 11.80 29.05
C ARG A 261 2.77 12.70 30.20
#